data_AF-A0A516G6L9-F1
#
_entry.id   AF-A0A516G6L9-F1
#
_cell.length_a   1.000
_cell.length_b   1.000
_cell.length_c   1.000
_cell.angle_alpha   90.00
_cell.angle_beta   90.00
_cell.angle_gamma   90.00
#
_symmetry.space_group_name_H-M   'P 1'
#
loop_
_entity.id
_entity.type
_entity.pdbx_description
1 polymer ?
#
loop_
_entity_poly.entity_id
_entity_poly.type
_entity_poly.pdbx_seq_one_letter_code
_entity_poly.pdbx_strand_id
1 'polypeptide(L)'
;MSEITGVITTHLAALGAATRDRKVFAILTRNPQFIEDLPVTGDDGTVWIEIANIVDGVLLRFRDGELDSVRTNARRHGDYYPYPTPRDLITGLDLSTATRGDVMALLGEPAGATERDAAKEASHLRYEAEGGTVTLTFRDDLLETVTVSRS
;
A
#
# COMPACT_ATOMS: atom_id res chain seq x y z
N MET A 1 18.10 11.75 2.82
CA MET A 1 16.76 11.17 3.00
C MET A 1 16.89 9.99 3.92
N SER A 2 15.99 9.84 4.88
CA SER A 2 15.92 8.62 5.68
C SER A 2 15.52 7.46 4.76
N GLU A 3 16.17 6.31 4.90
CA GLU A 3 15.85 5.12 4.12
C GLU A 3 14.53 4.51 4.62
N ILE A 4 13.57 4.29 3.72
CA ILE A 4 12.32 3.59 4.03
C ILE A 4 12.65 2.11 4.21
N THR A 5 12.39 1.56 5.40
CA THR A 5 12.64 0.16 5.73
C THR A 5 11.39 -0.51 6.32
N GLY A 6 11.39 -1.84 6.40
CA GLY A 6 10.27 -2.63 6.91
C GLY A 6 9.69 -3.54 5.82
N VAL A 7 8.49 -4.07 6.04
CA VAL A 7 7.79 -4.94 5.05
C VAL A 7 7.56 -4.21 3.72
N ILE A 8 7.40 -2.89 3.77
CA ILE A 8 7.19 -2.05 2.60
C ILE A 8 8.26 -2.23 1.52
N THR A 9 9.50 -2.57 1.89
CA THR A 9 10.59 -2.82 0.92
C THR A 9 10.38 -4.13 0.15
N THR A 10 9.72 -5.12 0.76
CA THR A 10 9.31 -6.36 0.07
C THR A 10 8.23 -6.04 -0.96
N HIS A 11 7.30 -5.14 -0.63
CA HIS A 11 6.29 -4.69 -1.59
C HIS A 11 6.91 -3.93 -2.76
N LEU A 12 7.82 -2.97 -2.50
CA LEU A 12 8.55 -2.24 -3.52
C LEU A 12 9.34 -3.18 -4.45
N ALA A 13 10.07 -4.14 -3.88
CA ALA A 13 10.87 -5.09 -4.65
C ALA A 13 10.04 -6.04 -5.53
N ALA A 14 8.74 -6.21 -5.23
CA ALA A 14 7.81 -7.05 -5.97
C ALA A 14 7.09 -6.33 -7.12
N LEU A 15 7.18 -4.99 -7.20
CA LEU A 15 6.57 -4.24 -8.28
C LEU A 15 7.09 -4.72 -9.66
N GLY A 16 6.18 -4.84 -10.62
CA GLY A 16 6.45 -5.39 -11.95
C GLY A 16 6.57 -6.91 -12.02
N ALA A 17 6.52 -7.62 -10.88
CA ALA A 17 6.61 -9.08 -10.88
C ALA A 17 5.26 -9.72 -11.26
N ALA A 18 5.31 -10.86 -11.94
CA ALA A 18 4.10 -11.61 -12.32
C ALA A 18 3.42 -12.23 -11.09
N THR A 19 2.12 -12.55 -11.19
CA THR A 19 1.33 -13.19 -10.12
C THR A 19 1.97 -14.47 -9.54
N ARG A 20 2.71 -15.23 -10.36
CA ARG A 20 3.41 -16.46 -9.96
C ARG A 20 4.89 -16.25 -9.60
N ASP A 21 5.37 -15.01 -9.52
CA ASP A 21 6.73 -14.73 -9.11
C ASP A 21 6.92 -14.99 -7.61
N ARG A 22 8.10 -15.51 -7.23
CA ARG A 22 8.47 -15.76 -5.82
C ARG A 22 8.33 -14.53 -4.94
N LYS A 23 8.52 -13.33 -5.48
CA LYS A 23 8.39 -12.05 -4.77
C LYS A 23 6.93 -11.76 -4.40
N VAL A 24 6.00 -12.01 -5.33
CA VAL A 24 4.55 -11.89 -5.07
C VAL A 24 4.11 -12.97 -4.08
N PHE A 25 4.59 -14.20 -4.27
CA PHE A 25 4.33 -15.27 -3.30
C PHE A 25 4.83 -14.92 -1.90
N ALA A 26 5.96 -14.23 -1.73
CA ALA A 26 6.43 -13.82 -0.42
C ALA A 26 5.46 -12.85 0.30
N ILE A 27 4.68 -12.07 -0.43
CA ILE A 27 3.63 -11.20 0.12
C ILE A 27 2.39 -12.05 0.48
N LEU A 28 1.93 -12.87 -0.46
CA LEU A 28 0.70 -13.66 -0.31
C LEU A 28 0.83 -14.79 0.72
N THR A 29 1.99 -15.44 0.83
CA THR A 29 2.18 -16.62 1.71
C THR A 29 2.34 -16.27 3.19
N ARG A 30 2.41 -14.99 3.55
CA ARG A 30 2.35 -14.56 4.95
C ARG A 30 1.05 -14.98 5.62
N ASN A 31 -0.03 -15.01 4.84
CA ASN A 31 -1.28 -15.60 5.26
C ASN A 31 -1.96 -16.32 4.09
N PRO A 32 -2.23 -17.64 4.18
CA PRO A 32 -2.87 -18.39 3.10
C PRO A 32 -4.34 -18.00 2.88
N GLN A 33 -4.91 -17.08 3.66
CA GLN A 33 -6.26 -16.56 3.50
C GLN A 33 -6.28 -15.36 2.56
N PHE A 34 -6.28 -15.62 1.25
CA PHE A 34 -6.46 -14.61 0.22
C PHE A 34 -7.70 -14.86 -0.63
N ILE A 35 -8.26 -13.77 -1.16
CA ILE A 35 -9.37 -13.76 -2.12
C ILE A 35 -8.80 -13.17 -3.41
N GLU A 36 -8.94 -13.90 -4.51
CA GLU A 36 -8.63 -13.40 -5.85
C GLU A 36 -9.94 -13.05 -6.55
N ASP A 37 -10.04 -11.80 -6.99
CA ASP A 37 -11.17 -11.34 -7.78
C ASP A 37 -11.04 -11.78 -9.25
N LEU A 38 -12.17 -11.83 -9.95
CA LEU A 38 -12.16 -12.12 -11.37
C LEU A 38 -11.45 -11.00 -12.14
N PRO A 39 -10.66 -11.33 -13.19
CA PRO A 39 -10.05 -10.33 -14.04
C PRO A 39 -11.09 -9.39 -14.65
N VAL A 40 -10.82 -8.09 -14.59
CA VAL A 40 -11.65 -7.03 -15.19
C VAL A 40 -10.85 -6.37 -16.31
N THR A 41 -11.38 -6.42 -17.53
CA THR A 41 -10.82 -5.68 -18.67
C THR A 41 -11.41 -4.28 -18.71
N GLY A 42 -10.57 -3.25 -18.63
CA GLY A 42 -10.98 -1.87 -18.80
C GLY A 42 -11.29 -1.53 -20.26
N ASP A 43 -11.91 -0.37 -20.48
CA ASP A 43 -12.27 0.12 -21.83
C ASP A 43 -11.03 0.34 -22.74
N ASP A 44 -9.86 0.51 -22.14
CA ASP A 44 -8.56 0.64 -22.81
C ASP A 44 -7.90 -0.71 -23.17
N GLY A 45 -8.56 -1.82 -22.84
CA GLY A 45 -8.06 -3.18 -23.04
C GLY A 45 -7.08 -3.67 -21.96
N THR A 46 -6.74 -2.84 -20.98
CA THR A 46 -5.90 -3.26 -19.85
C THR A 46 -6.67 -4.23 -18.96
N VAL A 47 -6.02 -5.32 -18.57
CA VAL A 47 -6.59 -6.33 -17.67
C VAL A 47 -6.13 -6.08 -16.25
N TRP A 48 -7.09 -5.95 -15.35
CA TRP A 48 -6.86 -5.77 -13.92
C TRP A 48 -7.26 -7.03 -13.15
N ILE A 49 -6.43 -7.42 -12.18
CA ILE A 49 -6.74 -8.48 -11.22
C ILE A 49 -6.39 -7.95 -9.83
N GLU A 50 -7.28 -8.17 -8.87
CA GLU A 50 -7.04 -7.83 -7.47
C GLU A 50 -6.94 -9.11 -6.64
N ILE A 51 -5.94 -9.17 -5.77
CA ILE A 51 -5.75 -10.25 -4.80
C ILE A 51 -5.65 -9.64 -3.42
N ALA A 52 -6.62 -9.94 -2.56
CA ALA A 52 -6.69 -9.42 -1.20
C ALA A 52 -6.27 -10.50 -0.19
N ASN A 53 -5.22 -10.25 0.58
CA ASN A 53 -4.98 -10.94 1.85
C ASN A 53 -5.74 -10.17 2.94
N ILE A 54 -6.94 -10.66 3.24
CA ILE A 54 -7.89 -9.99 4.14
C ILE A 54 -7.36 -9.91 5.57
N VAL A 55 -6.56 -10.89 6.01
CA VAL A 55 -6.05 -10.94 7.38
C VAL A 55 -4.89 -9.98 7.59
N ASP A 56 -4.08 -9.69 6.57
CA ASP A 56 -2.98 -8.74 6.72
C ASP A 56 -3.35 -7.33 6.25
N GLY A 57 -4.58 -7.14 5.77
CA GLY A 57 -5.01 -5.84 5.26
C GLY A 57 -4.31 -5.44 3.96
N VAL A 58 -3.81 -6.42 3.19
CA VAL A 58 -3.01 -6.19 1.99
C VAL A 58 -3.84 -6.50 0.74
N LEU A 59 -3.86 -5.56 -0.20
CA LEU A 59 -4.48 -5.68 -1.52
C LEU A 59 -3.40 -5.51 -2.57
N LEU A 60 -3.20 -6.54 -3.39
CA LEU A 60 -2.30 -6.52 -4.53
C LEU A 60 -3.14 -6.27 -5.78
N ARG A 61 -2.72 -5.31 -6.60
CA ARG A 61 -3.37 -5.00 -7.86
C ARG A 61 -2.41 -5.25 -9.01
N PHE A 62 -2.85 -6.07 -9.95
CA PHE A 62 -2.08 -6.46 -11.13
C PHE A 62 -2.64 -5.76 -12.36
N ARG A 63 -1.73 -5.27 -13.20
CA ARG A 63 -2.01 -4.69 -14.50
C ARG A 63 -1.34 -5.57 -15.56
N ASP A 64 -2.14 -6.11 -16.48
CA ASP A 64 -1.65 -6.96 -17.57
C ASP A 64 -0.75 -8.12 -17.10
N GLY A 65 -1.08 -8.68 -15.94
CA GLY A 65 -0.37 -9.80 -15.31
C GLY A 65 0.84 -9.43 -14.45
N GLU A 66 1.24 -8.15 -14.40
CA GLU A 66 2.33 -7.64 -13.58
C GLU A 66 1.82 -6.88 -12.36
N LEU A 67 2.52 -6.97 -11.22
CA LEU A 67 2.15 -6.25 -10.01
C LEU A 67 2.33 -4.74 -10.23
N ASP A 68 1.22 -4.02 -10.20
CA ASP A 68 1.18 -2.56 -10.40
C ASP A 68 1.27 -1.83 -9.07
N SER A 69 0.52 -2.30 -8.07
CA SER A 69 0.47 -1.68 -6.75
C SER A 69 0.14 -2.66 -5.64
N VAL A 70 0.59 -2.32 -4.42
CA VAL A 70 0.23 -3.00 -3.18
C VAL A 70 -0.29 -1.96 -2.21
N ARG A 71 -1.56 -2.06 -1.83
CA ARG A 71 -2.18 -1.24 -0.79
C ARG A 71 -2.22 -2.03 0.52
N THR A 72 -1.74 -1.43 1.59
CA THR A 72 -1.88 -1.95 2.95
C THR A 72 -2.73 -0.99 3.76
N ASN A 73 -3.79 -1.49 4.39
CA ASN A 73 -4.59 -0.67 5.29
C ASN A 73 -3.89 -0.57 6.65
N ALA A 74 -3.78 0.65 7.17
CA ALA A 74 -3.31 0.94 8.52
C ALA A 74 -4.44 0.91 9.55
N ARG A 75 -5.69 0.75 9.09
CA ARG A 75 -6.92 0.71 9.89
C ARG A 75 -7.97 -0.18 9.25
N ARG A 76 -8.94 -0.65 10.04
CA ARG A 76 -10.11 -1.35 9.51
C ARG A 76 -10.95 -0.39 8.66
N HIS A 77 -11.28 -0.82 7.45
CA HIS A 77 -12.12 -0.07 6.52
C HIS A 77 -13.32 -0.93 6.10
N GLY A 78 -14.53 -0.50 6.46
CA GLY A 78 -15.79 -1.18 6.16
C GLY A 78 -16.11 -2.41 7.03
N ASP A 79 -17.32 -2.93 6.83
CA ASP A 79 -17.90 -4.01 7.63
C ASP A 79 -17.56 -5.41 7.11
N TYR A 80 -17.32 -5.54 5.80
CA TYR A 80 -17.26 -6.84 5.11
C TYR A 80 -15.96 -7.61 5.31
N TYR A 81 -14.86 -6.95 5.67
CA TYR A 81 -13.60 -7.61 6.03
C TYR A 81 -12.89 -6.84 7.15
N PRO A 82 -12.59 -7.47 8.31
CA PRO A 82 -11.57 -6.90 9.18
C PRO A 82 -10.26 -6.96 8.40
N TYR A 83 -9.62 -5.81 8.20
CA TYR A 83 -8.27 -5.71 7.66
C TYR A 83 -7.31 -5.40 8.82
N PRO A 84 -6.77 -6.42 9.52
CA PRO A 84 -5.67 -6.22 10.45
C PRO A 84 -4.48 -5.57 9.75
N THR A 85 -3.65 -4.89 10.53
CA THR A 85 -2.59 -4.02 10.02
C THR A 85 -1.25 -4.70 10.25
N PRO A 86 -0.30 -4.65 9.31
CA PRO A 86 1.04 -5.21 9.55
C PRO A 86 1.79 -4.32 10.54
N ARG A 87 2.13 -4.87 11.72
CA ARG A 87 2.84 -4.13 12.78
C ARG A 87 4.21 -3.59 12.38
N ASP A 88 4.80 -4.14 11.33
CA ASP A 88 6.16 -3.83 10.85
C ASP A 88 6.17 -3.29 9.41
N LEU A 89 5.10 -2.62 8.96
CA LEU A 89 5.04 -2.13 7.58
C LEU A 89 6.18 -1.17 7.26
N ILE A 90 6.35 -0.16 8.11
CA ILE A 90 7.42 0.82 8.06
C ILE A 90 8.11 0.77 9.42
N THR A 91 9.41 0.46 9.45
CA THR A 91 10.18 0.36 10.68
C THR A 91 10.13 1.69 11.44
N GLY A 92 9.78 1.63 12.74
CA GLY A 92 9.75 2.80 13.61
C GLY A 92 8.46 3.63 13.54
N LEU A 93 7.46 3.21 12.77
CA LEU A 93 6.17 3.86 12.69
C LEU A 93 5.06 2.97 13.27
N ASP A 94 4.39 3.44 14.33
CA ASP A 94 3.16 2.81 14.81
C ASP A 94 1.99 3.24 13.93
N LEU A 95 1.63 2.40 12.95
CA LEU A 95 0.57 2.70 11.98
C LEU A 95 -0.80 2.97 12.64
N SER A 96 -1.03 2.44 13.85
CA SER A 96 -2.33 2.60 14.51
C SER A 96 -2.56 4.03 15.01
N THR A 97 -1.50 4.76 15.33
CA THR A 97 -1.54 6.13 15.84
C THR A 97 -0.80 7.14 14.96
N ALA A 98 -0.09 6.68 13.92
CA ALA A 98 0.73 7.51 13.07
C ALA A 98 -0.05 8.70 12.48
N THR A 99 0.46 9.89 12.77
CA THR A 99 0.01 11.14 12.17
C THR A 99 0.85 11.52 10.96
N ARG A 100 0.41 12.52 10.21
CA ARG A 100 1.21 13.09 9.13
C ARG A 100 2.55 13.66 9.65
N GLY A 101 2.52 14.29 10.83
CA GLY A 101 3.70 14.82 11.50
C GLY A 101 4.71 13.73 11.86
N ASP A 102 4.24 12.59 12.41
CA ASP A 102 5.11 11.46 12.76
C ASP A 102 5.82 10.89 11.54
N VAL A 103 5.10 10.75 10.42
CA VAL A 103 5.66 10.26 9.16
C VAL A 103 6.71 11.22 8.62
N MET A 104 6.45 12.52 8.60
CA MET A 104 7.43 13.51 8.14
C MET A 104 8.65 13.60 9.08
N ALA A 105 8.45 13.45 10.39
CA ALA A 105 9.55 13.42 11.35
C ALA A 105 10.46 12.20 11.15
N LEU A 106 9.89 11.05 10.78
CA LEU A 106 10.62 9.81 10.53
C LEU A 106 11.29 9.78 9.15
N LEU A 107 10.52 10.06 8.09
CA LEU A 107 10.94 9.88 6.69
C LEU A 107 11.54 11.14 6.06
N GLY A 108 11.31 12.31 6.68
CA GLY A 108 11.67 13.62 6.12
C GLY A 108 10.62 14.17 5.17
N GLU A 109 11.04 15.16 4.38
CA GLU A 109 10.19 15.88 3.44
C GLU A 109 9.70 14.96 2.29
N PRO A 110 8.40 14.92 1.99
CA PRO A 110 7.87 14.14 0.88
C PRO A 110 8.23 14.76 -0.49
N ALA A 111 8.26 13.92 -1.52
CA ALA A 111 8.34 14.36 -2.92
C ALA A 111 7.05 15.04 -3.41
N GLY A 112 5.93 14.78 -2.74
CA GLY A 112 4.66 15.45 -3.00
C GLY A 112 3.72 15.33 -1.82
N ALA A 113 2.90 16.36 -1.60
CA ALA A 113 1.89 16.34 -0.57
C ALA A 113 0.61 16.99 -1.09
N THR A 114 -0.52 16.39 -0.77
CA THR A 114 -1.82 17.04 -0.93
C THR A 114 -2.38 17.33 0.45
N GLU A 115 -2.69 18.60 0.71
CA GLU A 115 -3.37 19.00 1.93
C GLU A 115 -4.86 18.67 1.87
N ARG A 116 -5.44 18.47 3.05
CA ARG A 116 -6.89 18.35 3.20
C ARG A 116 -7.50 19.73 2.95
N ASP A 117 -8.19 19.90 1.83
CA ASP A 117 -9.09 21.04 1.65
C ASP A 117 -10.52 20.66 2.10
N ALA A 118 -11.40 21.64 2.24
CA ALA A 118 -12.78 21.42 2.71
C ALA A 118 -13.61 20.47 1.82
N ALA A 119 -13.16 20.16 0.59
CA ALA A 119 -13.78 19.22 -0.34
C ALA A 119 -13.07 17.85 -0.37
N LYS A 120 -11.86 17.73 0.20
CA LYS A 120 -11.09 16.47 0.22
C LYS A 120 -11.25 15.76 1.55
N GLU A 121 -11.77 14.54 1.49
CA GLU A 121 -11.94 13.67 2.67
C GLU A 121 -10.62 13.11 3.21
N ALA A 122 -9.55 13.10 2.40
CA ALA A 122 -8.24 12.56 2.76
C ALA A 122 -7.08 13.44 2.27
N SER A 123 -5.97 13.41 3.01
CA SER A 123 -4.68 14.00 2.60
C SER A 123 -3.69 12.89 2.28
N HIS A 124 -2.60 13.21 1.56
CA HIS A 124 -1.55 12.22 1.30
C HIS A 124 -0.15 12.81 1.28
N LEU A 125 0.82 11.96 1.62
CA LEU A 125 2.26 12.17 1.46
C LEU A 125 2.79 11.16 0.44
N ARG A 126 3.63 11.63 -0.49
CA ARG A 126 4.25 10.83 -1.54
C ARG A 126 5.76 10.86 -1.38
N TYR A 127 6.39 9.70 -1.32
CA TYR A 127 7.84 9.52 -1.25
C TYR A 127 8.31 8.70 -2.44
N GLU A 128 9.40 9.10 -3.07
CA GLU A 128 10.07 8.25 -4.06
C GLU A 128 11.02 7.30 -3.34
N ALA A 129 11.01 6.04 -3.73
CA ALA A 129 11.88 5.00 -3.21
C ALA A 129 12.52 4.21 -4.36
N GLU A 130 13.55 3.43 -4.06
CA GLU A 130 14.07 2.50 -5.06
C GLU A 130 12.99 1.48 -5.44
N GLY A 131 12.68 1.39 -6.73
CA GLY A 131 11.69 0.45 -7.28
C GLY A 131 10.26 0.99 -7.40
N GLY A 132 9.95 2.18 -6.88
CA GLY A 132 8.63 2.78 -7.05
C GLY A 132 8.33 3.94 -6.11
N THR A 133 7.04 4.25 -5.98
CA THR A 133 6.54 5.36 -5.19
C THR A 133 5.78 4.83 -3.97
N VAL A 134 6.01 5.41 -2.80
CA VAL A 134 5.26 5.14 -1.56
C VAL A 134 4.29 6.29 -1.28
N THR A 135 3.00 6.01 -1.25
CA THR A 135 1.94 6.97 -0.93
C THR A 135 1.29 6.61 0.40
N LEU A 136 1.35 7.52 1.37
CA LEU A 136 0.66 7.41 2.64
C LEU A 136 -0.58 8.29 2.62
N THR A 137 -1.75 7.70 2.82
CA THR A 137 -3.05 8.39 2.83
C THR A 137 -3.54 8.53 4.26
N PHE A 138 -3.98 9.73 4.63
CA PHE A 138 -4.43 10.07 5.96
C PHE A 138 -5.88 10.54 5.93
N ARG A 139 -6.64 10.14 6.95
CA ARG A 139 -8.00 10.60 7.22
C ARG A 139 -8.05 11.10 8.65
N ASP A 140 -8.56 12.31 8.84
CA ASP A 140 -8.59 12.98 10.15
C ASP A 140 -7.20 13.01 10.83
N ASP A 141 -6.17 13.29 10.02
CA ASP A 141 -4.74 13.30 10.39
C ASP A 141 -4.16 11.97 10.86
N LEU A 142 -4.86 10.87 10.61
CA LEU A 142 -4.40 9.55 10.99
C LEU A 142 -4.19 8.67 9.76
N LEU A 143 -3.10 7.91 9.77
CA LEU A 143 -2.74 7.03 8.66
C LEU A 143 -3.86 6.00 8.41
N GLU A 144 -4.38 6.00 7.18
CA GLU A 144 -5.45 5.10 6.74
C GLU A 144 -4.90 3.99 5.85
N THR A 145 -4.09 4.33 4.86
CA THR A 145 -3.48 3.36 3.95
C THR A 145 -2.05 3.75 3.58
N VAL A 146 -1.25 2.73 3.29
CA VAL A 146 0.06 2.87 2.63
C VAL A 146 0.00 2.11 1.32
N THR A 147 0.23 2.78 0.21
CA THR A 147 0.25 2.19 -1.13
C THR A 147 1.65 2.30 -1.70
N VAL A 148 2.19 1.20 -2.21
CA VAL A 148 3.34 1.26 -3.13
C VAL A 148 2.86 1.03 -4.55
N SER A 149 3.40 1.78 -5.49
CA SER A 149 3.05 1.66 -6.90
C SER A 149 4.27 1.86 -7.78
N ARG A 150 4.18 1.38 -9.03
CA ARG A 150 5.14 1.74 -10.07
C ARG A 150 5.11 3.27 -10.29
N SER A 151 6.28 3.85 -10.54
CA SER A 151 6.47 5.27 -10.88
C SER A 151 6.11 5.57 -12.33
#